data_AF-A0A3P9I5H5-F1
#
_entry.id   AF-A0A3P9I5H5-F1
#
_cell.length_a   1.000
_cell.length_b   1.000
_cell.length_c   1.000
_cell.angle_alpha   90.00
_cell.angle_beta   90.00
_cell.angle_gamma   90.00
#
_symmetry.space_group_name_H-M   'P 1'
#
loop_
_entity.id
_entity.type
_entity.pdbx_description
1 polymer ?
#
loop_
_entity_poly.entity_id
_entity_poly.type
_entity_poly.pdbx_seq_one_letter_code
_entity_poly.pdbx_strand_id
1 'polypeptide(L)'
;MADPGKIESVSKQQPPACGDSNKDSVKPEPKVSPVEAGPADLNKMAQVPDMKSDKKQSQEPKVPEEESEDLQKPNEGKQEKGPQTEEGKEEPLGPDDVVCDSCIENPRRAVKSCLTCLVSYCEAHLRPHLENPKFQNHRLLEPLRDIERRTCESHKWPLDLFCSAETCCICKDCVTENHKGHNILPVVEARRQIEDELKGKQADMVQTVATAESAINKLQVNTVSIEHSVTEVQEVIETQFKELGAMVEKAKREVKEFLEGEEKQALRQAEGIRVHLEQRCKDLKRAQEQMEKLSRHKNVVDFLQEYANWKKEAPDYSLPGVNIGLMDSLKIFSRVIVDSTKKMCAMLESSYIKKVKDTCNEEEMVIQTTVKTIVASQHNKSIPDPKTRADFLKFVSPVSFDPNTAHTFLRLTEENKKVTNTTPWQHPYPDVPDRFEHCRQVLATESFYLNRHYFEADISGEGTHIGLTYKSIERKGDASSSCITGNDFSWCIQWNGRTFSAWHSNVETPLNVERFTRVGVYLDYTQGRLAFYGVDENMTLLHEFKAKFLEPLYPAFWLPKKENVISLVTCGEPLPLKSPSPPSSPATGAVLAKTKAA
;
A
#
# COMPACT_ATOMS: atom_id res chain seq x y z
N MET A 1 17.23 -78.39 -5.39
CA MET A 1 18.22 -77.50 -4.75
C MET A 1 17.42 -76.62 -3.79
N ALA A 2 17.47 -76.92 -2.49
CA ALA A 2 18.49 -76.39 -1.57
C ALA A 2 18.16 -74.91 -1.23
N ASP A 3 17.15 -74.56 -0.41
CA ASP A 3 16.74 -74.99 0.97
C ASP A 3 17.36 -74.02 2.06
N PRO A 4 16.98 -74.01 3.36
CA PRO A 4 15.97 -73.07 3.88
C PRO A 4 16.39 -72.38 5.22
N GLY A 5 15.44 -71.79 5.98
CA GLY A 5 15.66 -71.57 7.43
C GLY A 5 14.61 -70.77 8.24
N LYS A 6 14.02 -71.43 9.27
CA LYS A 6 13.34 -70.88 10.48
C LYS A 6 11.99 -70.12 10.32
N ILE A 7 10.88 -70.40 11.05
CA ILE A 7 10.56 -71.30 12.20
C ILE A 7 11.26 -70.91 13.53
N GLU A 8 10.66 -70.51 14.66
CA GLU A 8 9.26 -70.28 15.15
C GLU A 8 9.31 -69.31 16.39
N SER A 9 8.38 -69.10 17.37
CA SER A 9 7.09 -69.69 17.82
C SER A 9 6.22 -68.75 18.72
N VAL A 10 4.88 -68.82 18.55
CA VAL A 10 3.74 -68.94 19.52
C VAL A 10 3.73 -68.32 20.96
N SER A 11 2.57 -67.73 21.35
CA SER A 11 2.00 -67.52 22.73
C SER A 11 2.54 -66.38 23.64
N LYS A 12 1.83 -65.80 24.63
CA LYS A 12 0.37 -65.70 24.99
C LYS A 12 0.11 -64.62 26.07
N GLN A 13 -1.18 -64.30 26.32
CA GLN A 13 -1.80 -63.82 27.59
C GLN A 13 -1.47 -62.43 28.20
N GLN A 14 -2.42 -61.50 28.01
CA GLN A 14 -3.26 -60.74 28.99
C GLN A 14 -2.80 -60.35 30.43
N PRO A 15 -3.41 -59.30 31.04
CA PRO A 15 -2.84 -58.52 32.16
C PRO A 15 -3.41 -58.84 33.57
N PRO A 16 -2.82 -58.25 34.63
CA PRO A 16 -3.43 -58.10 35.95
C PRO A 16 -4.32 -56.83 36.07
N ALA A 17 -5.02 -56.66 37.20
CA ALA A 17 -6.09 -55.66 37.38
C ALA A 17 -6.10 -54.99 38.78
N CYS A 18 -6.92 -53.94 38.90
CA CYS A 18 -7.52 -53.33 40.10
C CYS A 18 -6.64 -52.84 41.28
N GLY A 19 -7.05 -51.69 41.85
CA GLY A 19 -6.58 -51.14 43.13
C GLY A 19 -7.34 -49.87 43.50
N ASP A 20 -8.24 -49.95 44.48
CA ASP A 20 -9.19 -48.88 44.83
C ASP A 20 -8.59 -47.73 45.67
N SER A 21 -9.23 -46.55 45.62
CA SER A 21 -9.72 -45.89 46.85
C SER A 21 -10.69 -44.73 46.56
N ASN A 22 -11.83 -44.71 47.26
CA ASN A 22 -12.84 -43.65 47.20
C ASN A 22 -12.45 -42.40 48.01
N LYS A 23 -12.99 -41.24 47.63
CA LYS A 23 -13.98 -40.56 48.51
C LYS A 23 -14.87 -39.53 47.82
N ASP A 24 -16.08 -39.46 48.34
CA ASP A 24 -17.28 -38.80 47.82
C ASP A 24 -17.29 -37.27 48.00
N SER A 25 -18.12 -36.57 47.21
CA SER A 25 -19.30 -35.87 47.77
C SER A 25 -20.27 -35.28 46.75
N VAL A 26 -21.49 -35.84 46.74
CA VAL A 26 -22.80 -35.13 46.69
C VAL A 26 -23.21 -34.34 45.42
N LYS A 27 -24.31 -34.82 44.80
CA LYS A 27 -25.16 -34.16 43.78
C LYS A 27 -26.15 -33.17 44.45
N PRO A 28 -26.76 -32.23 43.72
CA PRO A 28 -28.10 -32.57 43.20
C PRO A 28 -28.46 -32.02 41.80
N GLU A 29 -29.51 -32.64 41.26
CA GLU A 29 -30.24 -32.40 40.00
C GLU A 29 -31.73 -32.14 40.38
N PRO A 30 -32.72 -32.04 39.45
CA PRO A 30 -32.76 -31.55 38.06
C PRO A 30 -33.95 -30.54 37.85
N LYS A 31 -34.28 -30.16 36.59
CA LYS A 31 -35.62 -30.35 35.96
C LYS A 31 -35.81 -29.74 34.55
N VAL A 32 -35.76 -30.62 33.54
CA VAL A 32 -36.79 -30.85 32.47
C VAL A 32 -37.62 -29.67 31.93
N SER A 33 -37.27 -29.21 30.71
CA SER A 33 -38.08 -29.13 29.44
C SER A 33 -39.43 -28.35 29.37
N PRO A 34 -40.06 -28.19 28.18
CA PRO A 34 -39.57 -27.63 26.89
C PRO A 34 -40.58 -26.65 26.20
N VAL A 35 -40.15 -25.88 25.17
CA VAL A 35 -41.05 -25.22 24.18
C VAL A 35 -40.38 -25.15 22.79
N GLU A 36 -41.15 -25.26 21.70
CA GLU A 36 -40.73 -25.14 20.29
C GLU A 36 -41.05 -23.75 19.70
N ALA A 37 -40.35 -23.30 18.64
CA ALA A 37 -40.94 -22.72 17.40
C ALA A 37 -39.91 -22.07 16.45
N GLY A 38 -40.04 -22.36 15.14
CA GLY A 38 -39.94 -21.37 14.04
C GLY A 38 -38.60 -20.71 13.68
N PRO A 39 -38.02 -20.97 12.48
CA PRO A 39 -37.15 -20.01 11.80
C PRO A 39 -37.97 -18.88 11.16
N ALA A 40 -37.41 -17.68 11.02
CA ALA A 40 -38.09 -16.53 10.42
C ALA A 40 -37.37 -16.05 9.14
N ASP A 41 -38.13 -15.81 8.07
CA ASP A 41 -37.66 -15.17 6.84
C ASP A 41 -37.26 -13.70 7.07
N LEU A 42 -36.14 -13.28 6.48
CA LEU A 42 -35.91 -11.89 6.09
C LEU A 42 -35.19 -11.81 4.73
N ASN A 43 -35.93 -12.13 3.67
CA ASN A 43 -35.60 -11.68 2.32
C ASN A 43 -36.00 -10.20 2.17
N LYS A 44 -35.05 -9.30 1.90
CA LYS A 44 -35.38 -7.93 1.46
C LYS A 44 -34.35 -7.36 0.49
N MET A 45 -34.82 -7.08 -0.73
CA MET A 45 -34.05 -6.49 -1.83
C MET A 45 -33.58 -5.07 -1.49
N ALA A 46 -32.36 -4.73 -1.90
CA ALA A 46 -31.96 -3.34 -2.06
C ALA A 46 -32.65 -2.75 -3.31
N GLN A 47 -33.21 -1.55 -3.20
CA GLN A 47 -33.81 -0.84 -4.33
C GLN A 47 -32.81 0.18 -4.90
N VAL A 48 -32.67 0.19 -6.23
CA VAL A 48 -31.87 1.18 -6.97
C VAL A 48 -32.76 2.38 -7.31
N PRO A 49 -32.36 3.63 -6.97
CA PRO A 49 -33.02 4.83 -7.47
C PRO A 49 -32.60 5.14 -8.91
N ASP A 50 -33.56 5.15 -9.84
CA ASP A 50 -33.40 5.63 -11.22
C ASP A 50 -33.31 7.17 -11.23
N MET A 51 -32.13 7.73 -11.53
CA MET A 51 -31.96 9.18 -11.71
C MET A 51 -32.07 9.56 -13.19
N LYS A 52 -33.23 10.08 -13.57
CA LYS A 52 -33.41 10.70 -14.88
C LYS A 52 -32.76 12.07 -14.95
N SER A 53 -32.17 12.33 -16.11
CA SER A 53 -31.49 13.57 -16.47
C SER A 53 -32.43 14.77 -16.51
N ASP A 54 -31.92 15.95 -16.14
CA ASP A 54 -32.30 17.17 -16.85
C ASP A 54 -31.13 18.18 -16.94
N LYS A 55 -31.14 19.03 -17.97
CA LYS A 55 -30.06 19.99 -18.25
C LYS A 55 -30.30 21.33 -17.57
N LYS A 56 -29.24 21.96 -17.04
CA LYS A 56 -29.09 23.43 -17.15
C LYS A 56 -27.65 23.91 -17.08
N GLN A 57 -27.44 25.13 -17.60
CA GLN A 57 -26.15 25.78 -17.75
C GLN A 57 -25.76 26.58 -16.49
N SER A 58 -24.46 26.72 -16.27
CA SER A 58 -23.88 27.55 -15.21
C SER A 58 -24.01 29.05 -15.51
N GLN A 59 -24.35 29.84 -14.48
CA GLN A 59 -24.05 31.28 -14.39
C GLN A 59 -23.66 31.60 -12.93
N GLU A 60 -22.91 32.68 -12.74
CA GLU A 60 -22.22 33.01 -11.49
C GLU A 60 -23.15 33.62 -10.42
N PRO A 61 -22.89 33.40 -9.11
CA PRO A 61 -23.67 33.99 -8.04
C PRO A 61 -23.22 35.42 -7.68
N LYS A 62 -24.18 36.35 -7.63
CA LYS A 62 -24.11 37.57 -6.80
C LYS A 62 -24.96 37.37 -5.53
N VAL A 63 -24.49 37.92 -4.41
CA VAL A 63 -25.19 37.96 -3.11
C VAL A 63 -24.71 39.23 -2.35
N PRO A 64 -25.45 39.77 -1.36
CA PRO A 64 -26.45 40.80 -1.67
C PRO A 64 -26.29 42.10 -0.84
N GLU A 65 -27.19 43.05 -1.06
CA GLU A 65 -27.47 44.17 -0.16
C GLU A 65 -28.79 43.88 0.61
N GLU A 66 -28.87 44.26 1.89
CA GLU A 66 -30.14 44.48 2.61
C GLU A 66 -30.02 45.72 3.51
N GLU A 67 -31.14 46.44 3.66
CA GLU A 67 -31.32 47.64 4.51
C GLU A 67 -31.96 47.20 5.87
N SER A 68 -32.35 48.01 6.87
CA SER A 68 -32.42 49.46 7.14
C SER A 68 -32.61 49.71 8.67
N GLU A 69 -32.89 50.97 9.06
CA GLU A 69 -33.45 51.47 10.35
C GLU A 69 -32.51 51.70 11.55
N ASP A 70 -32.72 52.69 12.44
CA ASP A 70 -33.13 54.12 12.32
C ASP A 70 -32.77 54.87 13.65
N LEU A 71 -33.06 56.17 13.74
CA LEU A 71 -33.32 57.02 14.92
C LEU A 71 -32.25 58.05 15.39
N GLN A 72 -32.24 59.18 14.66
CA GLN A 72 -32.44 60.56 15.17
C GLN A 72 -31.39 61.30 16.07
N LYS A 73 -30.66 62.26 15.42
CA LYS A 73 -30.59 63.75 15.68
C LYS A 73 -30.16 64.31 17.06
N PRO A 74 -29.75 65.61 17.23
CA PRO A 74 -29.81 66.82 16.36
C PRO A 74 -28.41 67.38 15.91
N ASN A 75 -28.25 68.30 14.94
CA ASN A 75 -28.62 69.74 14.82
C ASN A 75 -27.97 70.62 15.92
N GLU A 76 -27.33 71.79 15.69
CA GLU A 76 -27.29 72.77 14.58
C GLU A 76 -25.89 73.44 14.41
N GLY A 77 -25.65 74.16 13.30
CA GLY A 77 -24.53 75.12 13.18
C GLY A 77 -24.38 75.77 11.79
N LYS A 78 -24.42 77.12 11.69
CA LYS A 78 -24.30 77.88 10.42
C LYS A 78 -23.03 78.74 10.41
N GLN A 79 -22.40 78.91 9.23
CA GLN A 79 -21.99 80.24 8.71
C GLN A 79 -21.60 80.20 7.22
N GLU A 80 -21.48 81.38 6.60
CA GLU A 80 -21.33 81.57 5.13
C GLU A 80 -19.98 82.22 4.76
N LYS A 81 -19.35 81.78 3.66
CA LYS A 81 -19.04 82.55 2.42
C LYS A 81 -17.89 81.94 1.60
N GLY A 82 -17.94 82.14 0.27
CA GLY A 82 -16.90 81.73 -0.69
C GLY A 82 -15.87 82.85 -0.96
N PRO A 83 -15.28 82.98 -2.17
CA PRO A 83 -15.61 82.35 -3.45
C PRO A 83 -14.56 81.32 -3.94
N GLN A 84 -14.72 80.83 -5.17
CA GLN A 84 -13.86 79.84 -5.80
C GLN A 84 -12.52 80.40 -6.31
N THR A 85 -11.47 79.58 -6.24
CA THR A 85 -10.40 79.51 -7.24
C THR A 85 -10.44 78.13 -7.88
N GLU A 86 -10.35 78.02 -9.21
CA GLU A 86 -10.36 76.73 -9.90
C GLU A 86 -9.00 76.02 -9.74
N GLU A 87 -8.94 75.03 -8.85
CA GLU A 87 -7.92 74.00 -8.94
C GLU A 87 -8.40 72.90 -9.90
N GLY A 88 -7.56 72.59 -10.90
CA GLY A 88 -7.84 71.51 -11.85
C GLY A 88 -7.90 70.16 -11.14
N LYS A 89 -8.89 69.33 -11.50
CA LYS A 89 -9.02 67.98 -10.94
C LYS A 89 -7.80 67.13 -11.33
N GLU A 90 -6.86 66.94 -10.40
CA GLU A 90 -5.92 65.83 -10.49
C GLU A 90 -6.69 64.50 -10.42
N GLU A 91 -6.32 63.54 -11.26
CA GLU A 91 -6.92 62.21 -11.24
C GLU A 91 -6.52 61.45 -9.95
N PRO A 92 -7.40 60.61 -9.37
CA PRO A 92 -7.02 59.78 -8.24
C PRO A 92 -5.84 58.86 -8.60
N LEU A 93 -4.82 58.83 -7.74
CA LEU A 93 -3.62 58.00 -7.93
C LEU A 93 -4.01 56.52 -8.02
N GLY A 94 -3.57 55.86 -9.10
CA GLY A 94 -3.75 54.42 -9.29
C GLY A 94 -2.79 53.59 -8.42
N PRO A 95 -3.05 52.29 -8.24
CA PRO A 95 -2.19 51.40 -7.44
C PRO A 95 -0.77 51.25 -8.01
N ASP A 96 -0.52 51.67 -9.25
CA ASP A 96 0.79 51.66 -9.93
C ASP A 96 1.46 53.04 -10.08
N ASP A 97 0.78 54.14 -9.72
CA ASP A 97 1.37 55.49 -9.82
C ASP A 97 2.59 55.67 -8.90
N VAL A 98 3.60 56.40 -9.36
CA VAL A 98 4.76 56.77 -8.56
C VAL A 98 4.51 58.15 -7.94
N VAL A 99 4.73 58.29 -6.63
CA VAL A 99 4.60 59.56 -5.90
C VAL A 99 5.91 60.33 -5.84
N CYS A 100 5.84 61.62 -5.51
CA CYS A 100 7.01 62.46 -5.28
C CYS A 100 7.48 62.40 -3.82
N ASP A 101 8.71 61.92 -3.59
CA ASP A 101 9.26 61.73 -2.23
C ASP A 101 9.58 63.06 -1.51
N SER A 102 9.53 64.18 -2.24
CA SER A 102 9.68 65.55 -1.69
C SER A 102 8.33 66.20 -1.33
N CYS A 103 7.20 65.56 -1.57
CA CYS A 103 5.87 66.05 -1.21
C CYS A 103 5.42 65.48 0.16
N ILE A 104 5.61 66.24 1.24
CA ILE A 104 5.37 65.77 2.61
C ILE A 104 3.87 65.62 2.95
N GLU A 105 3.06 66.64 2.68
CA GLU A 105 1.66 66.69 3.16
C GLU A 105 0.64 66.19 2.12
N ASN A 106 0.91 66.41 0.83
CA ASN A 106 0.05 66.02 -0.28
C ASN A 106 0.91 65.32 -1.37
N PRO A 107 1.04 63.99 -1.34
CA PRO A 107 1.87 63.25 -2.28
C PRO A 107 1.35 63.35 -3.72
N ARG A 108 1.96 64.22 -4.53
CA ARG A 108 1.62 64.35 -5.96
C ARG A 108 2.29 63.27 -6.81
N ARG A 109 1.66 62.91 -7.93
CA ARG A 109 2.23 62.04 -8.97
C ARG A 109 3.60 62.58 -9.41
N ALA A 110 4.61 61.71 -9.39
CA ALA A 110 5.92 62.03 -9.93
C ALA A 110 5.86 62.10 -11.46
N VAL A 111 6.62 63.03 -12.03
CA VAL A 111 6.73 63.25 -13.48
C VAL A 111 8.04 62.68 -14.01
N LYS A 112 9.13 62.73 -13.21
CA LYS A 112 10.41 62.08 -13.49
C LYS A 112 11.13 61.61 -12.23
N SER A 113 11.92 60.54 -12.35
CA SER A 113 12.86 60.09 -11.31
C SER A 113 14.29 60.47 -11.68
N CYS A 114 15.07 60.93 -10.70
CA CYS A 114 16.46 61.34 -10.87
C CYS A 114 17.42 60.25 -10.37
N LEU A 115 18.15 59.60 -11.28
CA LEU A 115 19.15 58.57 -10.91
C LEU A 115 20.36 59.13 -10.16
N THR A 116 20.56 60.45 -10.15
CA THR A 116 21.66 61.10 -9.42
C THR A 116 21.27 61.49 -7.98
N CYS A 117 19.98 61.68 -7.71
CA CYS A 117 19.45 61.97 -6.37
C CYS A 117 18.73 60.78 -5.73
N LEU A 118 18.46 59.72 -6.49
CA LEU A 118 17.66 58.55 -6.11
C LEU A 118 16.21 58.88 -5.68
N VAL A 119 15.66 59.97 -6.23
CA VAL A 119 14.36 60.55 -5.82
C VAL A 119 13.45 60.79 -7.03
N SER A 120 12.15 60.58 -6.82
CA SER A 120 11.04 60.87 -7.71
C SER A 120 10.46 62.27 -7.47
N TYR A 121 10.29 63.04 -8.54
CA TYR A 121 9.87 64.44 -8.49
C TYR A 121 8.58 64.70 -9.27
N CYS A 122 7.60 65.33 -8.64
CA CYS A 122 6.50 66.02 -9.31
C CYS A 122 7.03 67.28 -10.02
N GLU A 123 6.26 67.86 -10.94
CA GLU A 123 6.71 68.98 -11.79
C GLU A 123 7.24 70.19 -11.00
N ALA A 124 6.68 70.48 -9.83
CA ALA A 124 7.16 71.55 -8.95
C ALA A 124 8.58 71.29 -8.39
N HIS A 125 8.86 70.06 -7.96
CA HIS A 125 10.16 69.66 -7.42
C HIS A 125 11.17 69.24 -8.51
N LEU A 126 10.69 69.01 -9.74
CA LEU A 126 11.53 68.70 -10.90
C LEU A 126 12.18 69.96 -11.49
N ARG A 127 11.50 71.12 -11.44
CA ARG A 127 11.97 72.39 -12.02
C ARG A 127 13.45 72.75 -11.71
N PRO A 128 13.96 72.62 -10.47
CA PRO A 128 15.39 72.85 -10.19
C PRO A 128 16.34 72.04 -11.09
N HIS A 129 16.01 70.77 -11.41
CA HIS A 129 16.84 69.91 -12.28
C HIS A 129 16.78 70.30 -13.76
N LEU A 130 15.77 71.08 -14.16
CA LEU A 130 15.59 71.55 -15.55
C LEU A 130 16.15 72.97 -15.74
N GLU A 131 15.95 73.85 -14.76
CA GLU A 131 16.23 75.30 -14.85
C GLU A 131 17.65 75.67 -14.39
N ASN A 132 18.25 74.92 -13.46
CA ASN A 132 19.55 75.25 -12.88
C ASN A 132 20.71 74.58 -13.65
N PRO A 133 21.67 75.36 -14.21
CA PRO A 133 22.84 74.80 -14.90
C PRO A 133 23.64 73.78 -14.08
N LYS A 134 23.63 73.88 -12.74
CA LYS A 134 24.34 72.94 -11.85
C LYS A 134 23.77 71.52 -11.88
N PHE A 135 22.51 71.35 -12.24
CA PHE A 135 21.82 70.05 -12.24
C PHE A 135 21.62 69.45 -13.65
N GLN A 136 22.12 70.10 -14.72
CA GLN A 136 22.04 69.58 -16.09
C GLN A 136 22.73 68.21 -16.29
N ASN A 137 23.65 67.84 -15.39
CA ASN A 137 24.31 66.54 -15.39
C ASN A 137 23.48 65.41 -14.73
N HIS A 138 22.31 65.70 -14.16
CA HIS A 138 21.47 64.71 -13.49
C HIS A 138 20.66 63.88 -14.50
N ARG A 139 20.78 62.55 -14.45
CA ARG A 139 20.07 61.64 -15.37
C ARG A 139 18.62 61.45 -14.91
N LEU A 140 17.72 62.22 -15.52
CA LEU A 140 16.26 62.11 -15.34
C LEU A 140 15.66 61.04 -16.27
N LEU A 141 14.82 60.16 -15.71
CA LEU A 141 14.02 59.16 -16.42
C LEU A 141 12.52 59.35 -16.14
N GLU A 142 11.67 58.54 -16.79
CA GLU A 142 10.28 58.36 -16.37
C GLU A 142 10.19 57.90 -14.90
N PRO A 143 9.03 58.04 -14.24
CA PRO A 143 8.89 57.68 -12.83
C PRO A 143 9.15 56.20 -12.56
N LEU A 144 9.96 55.91 -11.55
CA LEU A 144 10.35 54.56 -11.13
C LEU A 144 10.09 54.38 -9.64
N ARG A 145 9.43 53.28 -9.25
CA ARG A 145 9.26 52.90 -7.83
C ARG A 145 10.57 52.42 -7.21
N ASP A 146 11.21 51.46 -7.87
CA ASP A 146 12.42 50.79 -7.40
C ASP A 146 13.71 51.47 -7.94
N ILE A 147 13.92 52.78 -7.65
CA ILE A 147 15.12 53.49 -8.14
C ILE A 147 16.40 52.87 -7.56
N GLU A 148 16.42 52.62 -6.24
CA GLU A 148 17.58 52.09 -5.52
C GLU A 148 18.04 50.75 -6.10
N ARG A 149 17.08 49.86 -6.42
CA ARG A 149 17.31 48.51 -6.99
C ARG A 149 17.86 48.54 -8.42
N ARG A 150 17.96 49.72 -9.04
CA ARG A 150 18.60 49.93 -10.35
C ARG A 150 20.00 50.55 -10.24
N THR A 151 20.55 50.68 -9.03
CA THR A 151 21.92 51.15 -8.78
C THR A 151 22.80 50.07 -8.15
N CYS A 152 24.09 50.08 -8.47
CA CYS A 152 25.07 49.18 -7.87
C CYS A 152 25.27 49.53 -6.39
N GLU A 153 25.21 48.53 -5.50
CA GLU A 153 25.39 48.76 -4.07
C GLU A 153 26.78 49.35 -3.73
N SER A 154 27.82 48.89 -4.42
CA SER A 154 29.22 49.33 -4.22
C SER A 154 29.51 50.70 -4.83
N HIS A 155 29.14 50.91 -6.10
CA HIS A 155 29.56 52.09 -6.88
C HIS A 155 28.48 53.17 -7.05
N LYS A 156 27.23 52.89 -6.65
CA LYS A 156 26.02 53.74 -6.82
C LYS A 156 25.66 54.14 -8.27
N TRP A 157 26.41 53.71 -9.27
CA TRP A 157 26.07 53.89 -10.68
C TRP A 157 24.90 52.99 -11.13
N PRO A 158 24.17 53.37 -12.21
CA PRO A 158 23.12 52.55 -12.81
C PRO A 158 23.59 51.17 -13.25
N LEU A 159 22.74 50.16 -13.03
CA LEU A 159 22.90 48.79 -13.50
C LEU A 159 22.49 48.67 -14.98
N ASP A 160 23.28 49.28 -15.86
CA ASP A 160 23.07 49.25 -17.32
C ASP A 160 23.61 47.94 -17.98
N LEU A 161 24.37 47.08 -17.27
CA LEU A 161 25.03 45.85 -17.76
C LEU A 161 24.66 44.58 -16.97
N PHE A 162 24.86 43.40 -17.56
CA PHE A 162 24.59 42.08 -16.97
C PHE A 162 25.76 41.12 -17.21
N CYS A 163 26.21 40.42 -16.16
CA CYS A 163 27.26 39.40 -16.21
C CYS A 163 26.63 38.00 -16.39
N SER A 164 26.83 37.35 -17.54
CA SER A 164 26.27 36.01 -17.80
C SER A 164 26.91 34.91 -16.95
N ALA A 165 28.14 35.12 -16.44
CA ALA A 165 28.87 34.11 -15.66
C ALA A 165 28.39 34.02 -14.20
N GLU A 166 27.93 35.14 -13.62
CA GLU A 166 27.48 35.26 -12.23
C GLU A 166 25.97 35.55 -12.14
N THR A 167 25.27 35.65 -13.27
CA THR A 167 23.83 35.92 -13.39
C THR A 167 23.35 37.20 -12.71
N CYS A 168 24.22 38.22 -12.61
CA CYS A 168 23.98 39.45 -11.87
C CYS A 168 23.97 40.70 -12.78
N CYS A 169 23.14 41.69 -12.40
CA CYS A 169 23.18 43.03 -13.00
C CYS A 169 24.30 43.86 -12.35
N ILE A 170 25.10 44.54 -13.17
CA ILE A 170 26.32 45.25 -12.75
C ILE A 170 26.41 46.65 -13.38
N CYS A 171 27.19 47.54 -12.77
CA CYS A 171 27.53 48.83 -13.38
C CYS A 171 28.87 48.74 -14.15
N LYS A 172 29.27 49.85 -14.79
CA LYS A 172 30.49 49.91 -15.61
C LYS A 172 31.77 49.66 -14.80
N ASP A 173 31.85 50.17 -13.58
CA ASP A 173 33.07 50.11 -12.77
C ASP A 173 33.31 48.68 -12.22
N CYS A 174 32.22 47.93 -11.96
CA CYS A 174 32.29 46.50 -11.60
C CYS A 174 32.98 45.65 -12.68
N VAL A 175 32.86 46.03 -13.97
CA VAL A 175 33.50 45.33 -15.10
C VAL A 175 35.02 45.40 -15.03
N THR A 176 35.55 46.56 -14.61
CA THR A 176 36.99 46.79 -14.49
C THR A 176 37.61 46.19 -13.24
N GLU A 177 36.83 46.06 -12.17
CA GLU A 177 37.27 45.53 -10.87
C GLU A 177 37.10 44.01 -10.76
N ASN A 178 35.85 43.52 -10.81
CA ASN A 178 35.49 42.17 -10.36
C ASN A 178 35.16 41.20 -11.50
N HIS A 179 34.47 41.67 -12.55
CA HIS A 179 33.96 40.80 -13.64
C HIS A 179 34.85 40.82 -14.89
N LYS A 180 36.16 41.07 -14.69
CA LYS A 180 37.11 41.36 -15.77
C LYS A 180 37.39 40.12 -16.64
N GLY A 181 36.77 40.09 -17.82
CA GLY A 181 36.87 38.98 -18.77
C GLY A 181 35.67 38.03 -18.76
N HIS A 182 34.65 38.29 -17.95
CA HIS A 182 33.38 37.57 -18.02
C HIS A 182 32.55 38.06 -19.22
N ASN A 183 31.62 37.24 -19.71
CA ASN A 183 30.70 37.64 -20.77
C ASN A 183 29.70 38.65 -20.20
N ILE A 184 29.72 39.87 -20.75
CA ILE A 184 28.94 41.00 -20.26
C ILE A 184 28.12 41.59 -21.40
N LEU A 185 26.82 41.74 -21.19
CA LEU A 185 25.85 42.24 -22.16
C LEU A 185 25.08 43.44 -21.59
N PRO A 186 24.55 44.36 -22.42
CA PRO A 186 23.61 45.37 -21.96
C PRO A 186 22.34 44.70 -21.39
N VAL A 187 21.80 45.21 -20.27
CA VAL A 187 20.64 44.58 -19.58
C VAL A 187 19.44 44.37 -20.51
N VAL A 188 19.20 45.26 -21.47
CA VAL A 188 18.09 45.12 -22.43
C VAL A 188 18.27 43.90 -23.35
N GLU A 189 19.49 43.65 -23.83
CA GLU A 189 19.79 42.51 -24.71
C GLU A 189 19.92 41.20 -23.92
N ALA A 190 20.52 41.25 -22.72
CA ALA A 190 20.52 40.11 -21.80
C ALA A 190 19.10 39.69 -21.42
N ARG A 191 18.22 40.66 -21.11
CA ARG A 191 16.79 40.42 -20.87
C ARG A 191 16.13 39.76 -22.07
N ARG A 192 16.35 40.26 -23.30
CA ARG A 192 15.76 39.68 -24.51
C ARG A 192 16.20 38.22 -24.70
N GLN A 193 17.49 37.93 -24.56
CA GLN A 193 18.02 36.57 -24.68
C GLN A 193 17.43 35.62 -23.62
N ILE A 194 17.34 36.06 -22.36
CA ILE A 194 16.74 35.27 -21.27
C ILE A 194 15.22 35.10 -21.47
N GLU A 195 14.50 36.12 -21.94
CA GLU A 195 13.08 35.98 -22.29
C GLU A 195 12.85 34.98 -23.43
N ASP A 196 13.71 34.97 -24.45
CA ASP A 196 13.62 34.02 -25.56
C ASP A 196 14.00 32.59 -25.14
N GLU A 197 14.99 32.42 -24.25
CA GLU A 197 15.32 31.15 -23.61
C GLU A 197 14.17 30.63 -22.72
N LEU A 198 13.55 31.50 -21.93
CA LEU A 198 12.40 31.17 -21.08
C LEU A 198 11.17 30.77 -21.91
N LYS A 199 10.89 31.45 -23.04
CA LYS A 199 9.83 31.04 -23.98
C LYS A 199 10.10 29.64 -24.55
N GLY A 200 11.35 29.33 -24.88
CA GLY A 200 11.76 27.99 -25.31
C GLY A 200 11.49 26.93 -24.23
N LYS A 201 12.03 27.13 -23.04
CA LYS A 201 11.82 26.26 -21.87
C LYS A 201 10.34 26.10 -21.50
N GLN A 202 9.55 27.16 -21.64
CA GLN A 202 8.11 27.13 -21.40
C GLN A 202 7.38 26.29 -22.46
N ALA A 203 7.75 26.40 -23.74
CA ALA A 203 7.20 25.57 -24.81
C ALA A 203 7.55 24.08 -24.62
N ASP A 204 8.82 23.77 -24.29
CA ASP A 204 9.27 22.41 -23.99
C ASP A 204 8.51 21.82 -22.78
N MET A 205 8.28 22.61 -21.74
CA MET A 205 7.53 22.21 -20.56
C MET A 205 6.05 21.96 -20.89
N VAL A 206 5.39 22.84 -21.65
CA VAL A 206 3.99 22.67 -22.10
C VAL A 206 3.86 21.42 -22.98
N GLN A 207 4.79 21.19 -23.91
CA GLN A 207 4.81 19.98 -24.74
C GLN A 207 5.03 18.72 -23.89
N THR A 208 5.86 18.79 -22.86
CA THR A 208 6.08 17.68 -21.90
C THR A 208 4.81 17.38 -21.10
N VAL A 209 4.13 18.41 -20.58
CA VAL A 209 2.84 18.26 -19.88
C VAL A 209 1.78 17.63 -20.78
N ALA A 210 1.56 18.16 -21.98
CA ALA A 210 0.59 17.59 -22.93
C ALA A 210 0.91 16.13 -23.32
N THR A 211 2.20 15.76 -23.34
CA THR A 211 2.64 14.39 -23.60
C THR A 211 2.36 13.48 -22.39
N ALA A 212 2.57 13.96 -21.17
CA ALA A 212 2.23 13.26 -19.92
C ALA A 212 0.71 13.09 -19.76
N GLU A 213 -0.09 14.12 -20.02
CA GLU A 213 -1.56 14.06 -20.05
C GLU A 213 -2.06 13.04 -21.09
N SER A 214 -1.47 13.03 -22.29
CA SER A 214 -1.78 12.01 -23.31
C SER A 214 -1.45 10.59 -22.84
N ALA A 215 -0.39 10.41 -22.05
CA ALA A 215 -0.05 9.12 -21.44
C ALA A 215 -1.04 8.75 -20.32
N ILE A 216 -1.38 9.68 -19.42
CA ILE A 216 -2.36 9.47 -18.34
C ILE A 216 -3.73 9.08 -18.89
N ASN A 217 -4.21 9.76 -19.94
CA ASN A 217 -5.48 9.42 -20.58
C ASN A 217 -5.45 8.00 -21.20
N LYS A 218 -4.33 7.59 -21.81
CA LYS A 218 -4.16 6.21 -22.32
C LYS A 218 -4.13 5.18 -21.19
N LEU A 219 -3.52 5.52 -20.06
CA LEU A 219 -3.49 4.66 -18.86
C LEU A 219 -4.90 4.48 -18.29
N GLN A 220 -5.68 5.55 -18.15
CA GLN A 220 -7.07 5.50 -17.67
C GLN A 220 -7.97 4.64 -18.58
N VAL A 221 -7.88 4.81 -19.90
CA VAL A 221 -8.61 3.97 -20.87
C VAL A 221 -8.19 2.50 -20.77
N ASN A 222 -6.90 2.22 -20.56
CA ASN A 222 -6.41 0.86 -20.34
C ASN A 222 -6.96 0.27 -19.04
N THR A 223 -6.96 1.01 -17.93
CA THR A 223 -7.53 0.55 -16.64
C THR A 223 -9.00 0.16 -16.78
N VAL A 224 -9.83 0.98 -17.42
CA VAL A 224 -11.25 0.65 -17.65
C VAL A 224 -11.41 -0.58 -18.56
N SER A 225 -10.56 -0.75 -19.57
CA SER A 225 -10.56 -1.97 -20.39
C SER A 225 -10.14 -3.22 -19.61
N ILE A 226 -9.23 -3.07 -18.65
CA ILE A 226 -8.77 -4.14 -17.76
C ILE A 226 -9.90 -4.57 -16.81
N GLU A 227 -10.58 -3.61 -16.18
CA GLU A 227 -11.73 -3.85 -15.31
C GLU A 227 -12.85 -4.59 -16.06
N HIS A 228 -13.15 -4.17 -17.29
CA HIS A 228 -14.11 -4.85 -18.17
C HIS A 228 -13.70 -6.30 -18.47
N SER A 229 -12.46 -6.55 -18.91
CA SER A 229 -12.00 -7.91 -19.22
C SER A 229 -11.93 -8.82 -17.99
N VAL A 230 -11.65 -8.28 -16.79
CA VAL A 230 -11.76 -9.06 -15.53
C VAL A 230 -13.21 -9.42 -15.24
N THR A 231 -14.17 -8.50 -15.47
CA THR A 231 -15.61 -8.75 -15.28
C THR A 231 -16.13 -9.80 -16.27
N GLU A 232 -15.73 -9.73 -17.54
CA GLU A 232 -16.06 -10.72 -18.58
C GLU A 232 -15.58 -12.13 -18.19
N VAL A 233 -14.36 -12.26 -17.66
CA VAL A 233 -13.84 -13.55 -17.14
C VAL A 233 -14.61 -14.01 -15.89
N GLN A 234 -15.06 -13.10 -15.02
CA GLN A 234 -15.90 -13.44 -13.87
C GLN A 234 -17.29 -13.97 -14.29
N GLU A 235 -17.92 -13.37 -15.31
CA GLU A 235 -19.19 -13.87 -15.85
C GLU A 235 -19.06 -15.27 -16.48
N VAL A 236 -17.93 -15.55 -17.13
CA VAL A 236 -17.59 -16.90 -17.63
C VAL A 236 -17.41 -17.89 -16.48
N ILE A 237 -16.73 -17.51 -15.39
CA ILE A 237 -16.57 -18.36 -14.19
C ILE A 237 -17.94 -18.70 -13.59
N GLU A 238 -18.79 -17.71 -13.33
CA GLU A 238 -20.14 -17.93 -12.79
C GLU A 238 -20.99 -18.81 -13.70
N THR A 239 -20.91 -18.61 -15.02
CA THR A 239 -21.64 -19.42 -16.01
C THR A 239 -21.20 -20.89 -15.99
N GLN A 240 -19.88 -21.16 -15.96
CA GLN A 240 -19.38 -22.54 -15.95
C GLN A 240 -19.60 -23.24 -14.59
N PHE A 241 -19.51 -22.53 -13.46
CA PHE A 241 -19.81 -23.11 -12.15
C PHE A 241 -21.31 -23.39 -11.97
N LYS A 242 -22.19 -22.59 -12.58
CA LYS A 242 -23.63 -22.83 -12.64
C LYS A 242 -23.98 -24.10 -13.44
N GLU A 243 -23.32 -24.34 -14.58
CA GLU A 243 -23.45 -25.59 -15.34
C GLU A 243 -22.96 -26.80 -14.53
N LEU A 244 -21.76 -26.70 -13.94
CA LEU A 244 -21.19 -27.76 -13.09
C LEU A 244 -22.09 -28.09 -11.89
N GLY A 245 -22.62 -27.08 -11.21
CA GLY A 245 -23.55 -27.25 -10.09
C GLY A 245 -24.85 -27.95 -10.49
N ALA A 246 -25.41 -27.60 -11.66
CA ALA A 246 -26.60 -28.26 -12.20
C ALA A 246 -26.34 -29.75 -12.51
N MET A 247 -25.15 -30.08 -13.04
CA MET A 247 -24.74 -31.48 -13.29
C MET A 247 -24.53 -32.27 -11.98
N VAL A 248 -23.96 -31.66 -10.94
CA VAL A 248 -23.80 -32.31 -9.62
C VAL A 248 -25.16 -32.58 -8.96
N GLU A 249 -26.07 -31.61 -8.95
CA GLU A 249 -27.44 -31.80 -8.40
C GLU A 249 -28.28 -32.79 -9.23
N LYS A 250 -28.03 -32.90 -10.54
CA LYS A 250 -28.60 -33.97 -11.37
C LYS A 250 -28.09 -35.35 -10.95
N ALA A 251 -26.77 -35.54 -10.87
CA ALA A 251 -26.18 -36.84 -10.50
C ALA A 251 -26.60 -37.29 -9.08
N LYS A 252 -26.62 -36.36 -8.13
CA LYS A 252 -27.12 -36.57 -6.75
C LYS A 252 -28.57 -37.06 -6.72
N ARG A 253 -29.42 -36.52 -7.58
CA ARG A 253 -30.84 -36.92 -7.72
C ARG A 253 -30.96 -38.34 -8.29
N GLU A 254 -30.31 -38.61 -9.42
CA GLU A 254 -30.36 -39.91 -10.10
C GLU A 254 -29.86 -41.05 -9.19
N VAL A 255 -28.77 -40.83 -8.43
CA VAL A 255 -28.26 -41.81 -7.45
C VAL A 255 -29.25 -42.02 -6.29
N LYS A 256 -29.94 -40.99 -5.82
CA LYS A 256 -30.96 -41.10 -4.76
C LYS A 256 -32.20 -41.86 -5.25
N GLU A 257 -32.70 -41.52 -6.43
CA GLU A 257 -33.86 -42.19 -7.06
C GLU A 257 -33.58 -43.68 -7.32
N PHE A 258 -32.35 -44.03 -7.72
CA PHE A 258 -31.90 -45.42 -7.84
C PHE A 258 -31.94 -46.17 -6.50
N LEU A 259 -31.36 -45.60 -5.43
CA LEU A 259 -31.34 -46.24 -4.11
C LEU A 259 -32.74 -46.42 -3.52
N GLU A 260 -33.63 -45.44 -3.71
CA GLU A 260 -35.04 -45.56 -3.34
C GLU A 260 -35.76 -46.66 -4.14
N GLY A 261 -35.37 -46.91 -5.39
CA GLY A 261 -35.87 -48.01 -6.20
C GLY A 261 -35.48 -49.38 -5.63
N GLU A 262 -34.20 -49.55 -5.32
CA GLU A 262 -33.65 -50.76 -4.70
C GLU A 262 -34.26 -51.04 -3.31
N GLU A 263 -34.44 -50.01 -2.47
CA GLU A 263 -35.15 -50.12 -1.19
C GLU A 263 -36.59 -50.64 -1.39
N LYS A 264 -37.36 -50.02 -2.30
CA LYS A 264 -38.73 -50.42 -2.62
C LYS A 264 -38.81 -51.82 -3.23
N GLN A 265 -37.73 -52.34 -3.81
CA GLN A 265 -37.63 -53.72 -4.30
C GLN A 265 -37.31 -54.70 -3.16
N ALA A 266 -36.30 -54.41 -2.35
CA ALA A 266 -35.87 -55.21 -1.21
C ALA A 266 -36.99 -55.38 -0.17
N LEU A 267 -37.72 -54.30 0.17
CA LEU A 267 -38.85 -54.35 1.09
C LEU A 267 -39.99 -55.25 0.56
N ARG A 268 -40.28 -55.20 -0.75
CA ARG A 268 -41.29 -56.08 -1.37
C ARG A 268 -40.88 -57.56 -1.36
N GLN A 269 -39.59 -57.86 -1.54
CA GLN A 269 -39.07 -59.23 -1.42
C GLN A 269 -39.15 -59.74 0.03
N ALA A 270 -38.70 -58.92 1.00
CA ALA A 270 -38.75 -59.27 2.42
C ALA A 270 -40.19 -59.50 2.91
N GLU A 271 -41.14 -58.65 2.49
CA GLU A 271 -42.55 -58.79 2.80
C GLU A 271 -43.17 -60.07 2.19
N GLY A 272 -42.85 -60.39 0.93
CA GLY A 272 -43.27 -61.64 0.30
C GLY A 272 -42.77 -62.89 1.04
N ILE A 273 -41.51 -62.87 1.50
CA ILE A 273 -40.93 -63.93 2.33
C ILE A 273 -41.62 -64.01 3.70
N ARG A 274 -41.88 -62.87 4.36
CA ARG A 274 -42.61 -62.80 5.64
C ARG A 274 -43.99 -63.43 5.54
N VAL A 275 -44.78 -63.05 4.53
CA VAL A 275 -46.13 -63.59 4.31
C VAL A 275 -46.09 -65.09 4.02
N HIS A 276 -45.13 -65.57 3.23
CA HIS A 276 -44.96 -67.01 2.99
C HIS A 276 -44.62 -67.79 4.27
N LEU A 277 -43.68 -67.29 5.08
CA LEU A 277 -43.31 -67.91 6.36
C LEU A 277 -44.47 -67.90 7.36
N GLU A 278 -45.21 -66.80 7.46
CA GLU A 278 -46.38 -66.72 8.33
C GLU A 278 -47.50 -67.69 7.92
N GLN A 279 -47.69 -67.91 6.62
CA GLN A 279 -48.62 -68.93 6.14
C GLN A 279 -48.12 -70.33 6.48
N ARG A 280 -46.86 -70.66 6.15
CA ARG A 280 -46.25 -71.96 6.46
C ARG A 280 -46.27 -72.25 7.98
N CYS A 281 -46.07 -71.24 8.82
CA CYS A 281 -46.23 -71.35 10.29
C CYS A 281 -47.68 -71.63 10.73
N LYS A 282 -48.71 -71.10 10.05
CA LYS A 282 -50.12 -71.45 10.33
C LYS A 282 -50.43 -72.88 9.90
N ASP A 283 -49.89 -73.32 8.78
CA ASP A 283 -50.08 -74.68 8.26
C ASP A 283 -49.38 -75.73 9.16
N LEU A 284 -48.14 -75.45 9.59
CA LEU A 284 -47.41 -76.29 10.55
C LEU A 284 -48.12 -76.40 11.91
N LYS A 285 -48.69 -75.30 12.43
CA LYS A 285 -49.48 -75.32 13.68
C LYS A 285 -50.73 -76.17 13.56
N ARG A 286 -51.48 -76.06 12.45
CA ARG A 286 -52.64 -76.95 12.19
C ARG A 286 -52.23 -78.42 12.09
N ALA A 287 -51.07 -78.73 11.50
CA ALA A 287 -50.56 -80.09 11.48
C ALA A 287 -50.16 -80.61 12.88
N GLN A 288 -49.56 -79.76 13.73
CA GLN A 288 -49.28 -80.10 15.13
C GLN A 288 -50.56 -80.38 15.91
N GLU A 289 -51.58 -79.51 15.81
CA GLU A 289 -52.87 -79.67 16.48
C GLU A 289 -53.57 -81.00 16.07
N GLN A 290 -53.43 -81.41 14.80
CA GLN A 290 -53.89 -82.72 14.34
C GLN A 290 -53.10 -83.88 14.95
N MET A 291 -51.76 -83.82 14.99
CA MET A 291 -50.94 -84.84 15.67
C MET A 291 -51.31 -84.96 17.16
N GLU A 292 -51.52 -83.84 17.84
CA GLU A 292 -51.96 -83.79 19.23
C GLU A 292 -53.39 -84.31 19.44
N LYS A 293 -54.30 -84.13 18.48
CA LYS A 293 -55.63 -84.73 18.54
C LYS A 293 -55.51 -86.26 18.44
N LEU A 294 -54.79 -86.76 17.43
CA LEU A 294 -54.58 -88.19 17.19
C LEU A 294 -54.01 -88.89 18.42
N SER A 295 -52.97 -88.33 19.05
CA SER A 295 -52.32 -88.94 20.22
C SER A 295 -53.21 -89.04 21.47
N ARG A 296 -54.37 -88.37 21.50
CA ARG A 296 -55.34 -88.42 22.60
C ARG A 296 -56.42 -89.50 22.41
N HIS A 297 -56.46 -90.20 21.27
CA HIS A 297 -57.46 -91.24 20.99
C HIS A 297 -57.18 -92.51 21.81
N LYS A 298 -58.16 -92.94 22.61
CA LYS A 298 -58.04 -94.10 23.52
C LYS A 298 -58.34 -95.46 22.89
N ASN A 299 -58.99 -95.48 21.72
CA ASN A 299 -59.23 -96.71 20.97
C ASN A 299 -58.06 -96.97 20.01
N VAL A 300 -57.42 -98.13 20.16
CA VAL A 300 -56.25 -98.55 19.37
C VAL A 300 -56.60 -98.70 17.88
N VAL A 301 -57.82 -99.14 17.55
CA VAL A 301 -58.23 -99.34 16.15
C VAL A 301 -58.43 -98.00 15.45
N ASP A 302 -59.19 -97.09 16.06
CA ASP A 302 -59.46 -95.75 15.52
C ASP A 302 -58.16 -94.96 15.37
N PHE A 303 -57.28 -95.01 16.38
CA PHE A 303 -55.96 -94.38 16.33
C PHE A 303 -55.14 -94.86 15.12
N LEU A 304 -55.07 -96.17 14.89
CA LEU A 304 -54.30 -96.74 13.77
C LEU A 304 -54.93 -96.40 12.41
N GLN A 305 -56.26 -96.33 12.31
CA GLN A 305 -56.95 -95.93 11.07
C GLN A 305 -56.77 -94.44 10.77
N GLU A 306 -56.98 -93.55 11.74
CA GLU A 306 -56.79 -92.11 11.55
C GLU A 306 -55.30 -91.77 11.29
N TYR A 307 -54.35 -92.40 12.02
CA TYR A 307 -52.92 -92.27 11.73
C TYR A 307 -52.54 -92.75 10.32
N ALA A 308 -53.10 -93.88 9.87
CA ALA A 308 -52.83 -94.41 8.54
C ALA A 308 -53.41 -93.54 7.40
N ASN A 309 -54.42 -92.72 7.69
CA ASN A 309 -54.93 -91.73 6.74
C ASN A 309 -54.10 -90.43 6.80
N TRP A 310 -53.87 -89.88 7.99
CA TRP A 310 -53.02 -88.71 8.20
C TRP A 310 -51.62 -88.87 7.58
N LYS A 311 -51.02 -90.06 7.70
CA LYS A 311 -49.71 -90.37 7.10
C LYS A 311 -49.69 -90.35 5.56
N LYS A 312 -50.84 -90.46 4.88
CA LYS A 312 -50.95 -90.30 3.42
C LYS A 312 -51.02 -88.83 2.99
N GLU A 313 -51.43 -87.95 3.89
CA GLU A 313 -51.66 -86.51 3.65
C GLU A 313 -50.55 -85.61 4.25
N ALA A 314 -49.59 -86.20 4.98
CA ALA A 314 -48.53 -85.50 5.70
C ALA A 314 -47.70 -84.57 4.79
N PRO A 315 -47.75 -83.24 4.98
CA PRO A 315 -47.01 -82.28 4.16
C PRO A 315 -45.52 -82.20 4.53
N ASP A 316 -44.72 -81.55 3.67
CA ASP A 316 -43.32 -81.25 3.95
C ASP A 316 -43.16 -80.28 5.14
N TYR A 317 -42.62 -80.81 6.25
CA TYR A 317 -42.36 -80.05 7.48
C TYR A 317 -41.07 -79.21 7.45
N SER A 318 -40.32 -79.21 6.34
CA SER A 318 -39.11 -78.38 6.24
C SER A 318 -39.43 -76.89 6.32
N LEU A 319 -38.41 -76.08 6.63
CA LEU A 319 -38.44 -74.63 6.46
C LEU A 319 -37.16 -74.21 5.72
N PRO A 320 -37.25 -73.48 4.59
CA PRO A 320 -36.07 -72.93 3.94
C PRO A 320 -35.31 -71.98 4.88
N GLY A 321 -33.98 -72.11 4.94
CA GLY A 321 -33.15 -71.21 5.72
C GLY A 321 -33.12 -69.81 5.09
N VAL A 322 -33.66 -68.80 5.79
CA VAL A 322 -33.67 -67.40 5.32
C VAL A 322 -32.46 -66.66 5.89
N ASN A 323 -31.65 -66.10 5.01
CA ASN A 323 -30.50 -65.25 5.35
C ASN A 323 -30.78 -63.80 4.93
N ILE A 324 -30.55 -62.83 5.82
CA ILE A 324 -30.93 -61.42 5.64
C ILE A 324 -29.66 -60.56 5.44
N GLY A 325 -29.04 -60.68 4.27
CA GLY A 325 -27.77 -60.01 3.93
C GLY A 325 -27.84 -58.51 3.60
N LEU A 326 -28.97 -57.84 3.90
CA LEU A 326 -29.27 -56.49 3.41
C LEU A 326 -28.31 -55.39 3.89
N MET A 327 -27.72 -55.54 5.08
CA MET A 327 -26.86 -54.51 5.68
C MET A 327 -25.52 -54.32 4.95
N ASP A 328 -24.99 -55.34 4.27
CA ASP A 328 -23.65 -55.27 3.70
C ASP A 328 -23.63 -54.67 2.29
N SER A 329 -24.69 -54.87 1.49
CA SER A 329 -24.86 -54.20 0.20
C SER A 329 -24.90 -52.67 0.32
N LEU A 330 -25.61 -52.14 1.32
CA LEU A 330 -25.71 -50.69 1.55
C LEU A 330 -24.37 -50.05 1.92
N LYS A 331 -23.49 -50.78 2.62
CA LYS A 331 -22.11 -50.32 2.93
C LYS A 331 -21.28 -50.20 1.65
N ILE A 332 -21.47 -51.09 0.68
CA ILE A 332 -20.77 -51.04 -0.61
C ILE A 332 -21.19 -49.78 -1.39
N PHE A 333 -22.50 -49.52 -1.53
CA PHE A 333 -22.99 -48.31 -2.20
C PHE A 333 -22.47 -47.02 -1.53
N SER A 334 -22.56 -46.93 -0.20
CA SER A 334 -22.05 -45.78 0.56
C SER A 334 -20.55 -45.54 0.31
N ARG A 335 -19.74 -46.61 0.32
CA ARG A 335 -18.30 -46.53 0.03
C ARG A 335 -18.03 -46.06 -1.41
N VAL A 336 -18.73 -46.61 -2.40
CA VAL A 336 -18.57 -46.21 -3.81
C VAL A 336 -18.91 -44.74 -4.01
N ILE A 337 -19.95 -44.22 -3.36
CA ILE A 337 -20.33 -42.80 -3.40
C ILE A 337 -19.21 -41.94 -2.81
N VAL A 338 -18.75 -42.25 -1.58
CA VAL A 338 -17.69 -41.49 -0.90
C VAL A 338 -16.37 -41.49 -1.69
N ASP A 339 -15.94 -42.65 -2.18
CA ASP A 339 -14.68 -42.78 -2.93
C ASP A 339 -14.77 -42.18 -4.35
N SER A 340 -15.97 -42.01 -4.91
CA SER A 340 -16.19 -41.29 -6.17
C SER A 340 -16.20 -39.77 -5.98
N THR A 341 -16.91 -39.26 -4.97
CA THR A 341 -16.92 -37.83 -4.63
C THR A 341 -15.51 -37.30 -4.34
N LYS A 342 -14.71 -38.04 -3.57
CA LYS A 342 -13.30 -37.69 -3.31
C LYS A 342 -12.47 -37.52 -4.59
N LYS A 343 -12.68 -38.38 -5.60
CA LYS A 343 -11.98 -38.29 -6.90
C LYS A 343 -12.41 -37.06 -7.69
N MET A 344 -13.69 -36.67 -7.63
CA MET A 344 -14.17 -35.45 -8.27
C MET A 344 -13.58 -34.19 -7.62
N CYS A 345 -13.58 -34.11 -6.28
CA CYS A 345 -12.94 -33.00 -5.55
C CYS A 345 -11.45 -32.89 -5.88
N ALA A 346 -10.70 -34.00 -5.82
CA ALA A 346 -9.28 -34.03 -6.16
C ALA A 346 -9.01 -33.60 -7.61
N MET A 347 -9.91 -33.91 -8.56
CA MET A 347 -9.80 -33.47 -9.96
C MET A 347 -10.04 -31.96 -10.12
N LEU A 348 -10.97 -31.38 -9.36
CA LEU A 348 -11.19 -29.93 -9.34
C LEU A 348 -9.96 -29.21 -8.76
N GLU A 349 -9.44 -29.65 -7.61
CA GLU A 349 -8.25 -29.07 -6.98
C GLU A 349 -7.00 -29.18 -7.88
N SER A 350 -6.64 -30.40 -8.30
CA SER A 350 -5.37 -30.67 -8.99
C SER A 350 -5.37 -30.38 -10.49
N SER A 351 -6.54 -30.36 -11.14
CA SER A 351 -6.64 -30.24 -12.61
C SER A 351 -7.44 -29.02 -13.08
N TYR A 352 -8.36 -28.47 -12.29
CA TYR A 352 -9.05 -27.21 -12.62
C TYR A 352 -8.33 -26.02 -11.97
N ILE A 353 -8.36 -25.93 -10.63
CA ILE A 353 -7.79 -24.81 -9.88
C ILE A 353 -6.29 -24.66 -10.16
N LYS A 354 -5.53 -25.77 -10.18
CA LYS A 354 -4.09 -25.69 -10.47
C LYS A 354 -3.81 -25.15 -11.87
N LYS A 355 -4.48 -25.64 -12.92
CA LYS A 355 -4.24 -25.17 -14.30
C LYS A 355 -4.57 -23.69 -14.47
N VAL A 356 -5.69 -23.23 -13.93
CA VAL A 356 -6.06 -21.80 -13.98
C VAL A 356 -4.97 -20.95 -13.32
N LYS A 357 -4.47 -21.36 -12.14
CA LYS A 357 -3.36 -20.66 -11.47
C LYS A 357 -2.04 -20.75 -12.23
N ASP A 358 -1.68 -21.91 -12.77
CA ASP A 358 -0.47 -22.11 -13.56
C ASP A 358 -0.49 -21.21 -14.82
N THR A 359 -1.62 -21.13 -15.54
CA THR A 359 -1.79 -20.23 -16.70
C THR A 359 -1.73 -18.74 -16.33
N CYS A 360 -2.18 -18.34 -15.13
CA CYS A 360 -1.98 -16.98 -14.63
C CYS A 360 -0.52 -16.67 -14.23
N ASN A 361 0.31 -17.70 -14.01
CA ASN A 361 1.72 -17.58 -13.65
C ASN A 361 2.66 -17.65 -14.87
N GLU A 362 2.18 -18.09 -16.04
CA GLU A 362 2.94 -18.03 -17.29
C GLU A 362 3.13 -16.55 -17.71
N GLU A 363 4.38 -16.16 -18.01
CA GLU A 363 4.90 -14.80 -17.80
C GLU A 363 4.30 -13.68 -18.69
N GLU A 364 3.39 -14.01 -19.62
CA GLU A 364 2.78 -13.08 -20.57
C GLU A 364 1.34 -12.63 -20.21
N MET A 365 0.68 -13.28 -19.24
CA MET A 365 -0.74 -13.00 -18.88
C MET A 365 -0.94 -12.24 -17.56
N VAL A 366 0.13 -11.77 -16.91
CA VAL A 366 -0.01 -10.72 -15.90
C VAL A 366 -0.43 -9.44 -16.60
N ILE A 367 -1.50 -8.79 -16.13
CA ILE A 367 -2.04 -7.54 -16.70
C ILE A 367 -1.08 -6.38 -16.43
N GLN A 368 0.01 -6.32 -17.20
CA GLN A 368 1.07 -5.33 -17.02
C GLN A 368 0.83 -4.14 -17.94
N THR A 369 0.26 -3.07 -17.37
CA THR A 369 0.21 -1.72 -17.93
C THR A 369 1.62 -1.16 -18.11
N THR A 370 2.35 -1.72 -19.06
CA THR A 370 3.80 -1.55 -19.20
C THR A 370 4.05 -0.27 -19.97
N VAL A 371 4.29 0.83 -19.26
CA VAL A 371 4.73 2.11 -19.84
C VAL A 371 6.15 1.96 -20.39
N LYS A 372 6.27 1.35 -21.57
CA LYS A 372 7.52 1.21 -22.32
C LYS A 372 7.88 2.57 -22.92
N THR A 373 8.43 3.47 -22.09
CA THR A 373 9.03 4.74 -22.56
C THR A 373 10.09 4.43 -23.61
N ILE A 374 9.86 4.90 -24.84
CA ILE A 374 10.67 4.57 -26.02
C ILE A 374 12.08 5.19 -25.93
N VAL A 375 12.29 6.19 -25.07
CA VAL A 375 13.45 7.11 -25.09
C VAL A 375 14.23 7.09 -23.77
N ALA A 376 14.97 6.00 -23.50
CA ALA A 376 16.03 5.93 -22.48
C ALA A 376 16.84 4.61 -22.52
N SER A 377 16.16 3.50 -22.82
CA SER A 377 16.61 2.12 -22.54
C SER A 377 17.90 1.66 -23.24
N GLN A 378 18.39 2.39 -24.25
CA GLN A 378 19.64 2.08 -24.95
C GLN A 378 20.87 2.71 -24.28
N HIS A 379 20.73 3.83 -23.55
CA HIS A 379 21.89 4.54 -22.99
C HIS A 379 22.37 3.92 -21.67
N ASN A 380 21.45 3.52 -20.79
CA ASN A 380 21.83 2.94 -19.49
C ASN A 380 22.43 1.52 -19.55
N LYS A 381 22.27 0.78 -20.67
CA LYS A 381 22.83 -0.57 -20.83
C LYS A 381 24.34 -0.61 -21.10
N SER A 382 24.96 0.50 -21.48
CA SER A 382 26.41 0.58 -21.74
C SER A 382 27.24 0.98 -20.52
N ILE A 383 26.59 1.49 -19.46
CA ILE A 383 27.28 2.01 -18.28
C ILE A 383 27.55 0.85 -17.31
N PRO A 384 28.81 0.55 -16.97
CA PRO A 384 29.12 -0.53 -16.02
C PRO A 384 28.54 -0.24 -14.63
N ASP A 385 28.36 -1.30 -13.83
CA ASP A 385 27.94 -1.15 -12.44
C ASP A 385 28.98 -0.34 -11.63
N PRO A 386 28.54 0.61 -10.76
CA PRO A 386 29.44 1.40 -9.93
C PRO A 386 30.21 0.52 -8.92
N LYS A 387 31.46 0.92 -8.62
CA LYS A 387 32.33 0.21 -7.65
C LYS A 387 32.92 1.14 -6.59
N THR A 388 33.36 2.33 -6.99
CA THR A 388 33.87 3.35 -6.06
C THR A 388 32.76 4.32 -5.67
N ARG A 389 32.86 5.01 -4.52
CA ARG A 389 31.90 6.08 -4.16
C ARG A 389 31.79 7.13 -5.28
N ALA A 390 32.89 7.44 -5.97
CA ALA A 390 32.90 8.34 -7.12
C ALA A 390 32.14 7.81 -8.35
N ASP A 391 31.88 6.51 -8.46
CA ASP A 391 30.98 5.94 -9.48
C ASP A 391 29.51 6.02 -9.05
N PHE A 392 29.19 5.70 -7.79
CA PHE A 392 27.85 5.86 -7.25
C PHE A 392 27.38 7.32 -7.29
N LEU A 393 28.27 8.27 -7.02
CA LEU A 393 27.98 9.71 -7.07
C LEU A 393 27.55 10.21 -8.47
N LYS A 394 27.81 9.45 -9.55
CA LYS A 394 27.33 9.76 -10.91
C LYS A 394 25.82 9.55 -11.10
N PHE A 395 25.18 8.84 -10.17
CA PHE A 395 23.74 8.53 -10.19
C PHE A 395 22.96 9.26 -9.08
N VAL A 396 23.56 10.26 -8.44
CA VAL A 396 22.92 10.99 -7.32
C VAL A 396 21.60 11.59 -7.75
N SER A 397 20.57 11.25 -6.99
CA SER A 397 19.25 11.88 -7.07
C SER A 397 19.03 12.76 -5.83
N PRO A 398 18.46 13.97 -5.97
CA PRO A 398 18.07 14.76 -4.82
C PRO A 398 16.95 14.04 -4.04
N VAL A 399 17.05 14.05 -2.72
CA VAL A 399 16.05 13.48 -1.81
C VAL A 399 15.74 14.51 -0.71
N SER A 400 14.48 14.66 -0.34
CA SER A 400 13.96 15.51 0.75
C SER A 400 12.77 14.81 1.41
N PHE A 401 12.63 14.92 2.73
CA PHE A 401 11.49 14.33 3.45
C PHE A 401 10.18 15.08 3.17
N ASP A 402 9.10 14.38 2.86
CA ASP A 402 7.78 14.98 2.61
C ASP A 402 7.06 15.32 3.93
N PRO A 403 6.79 16.60 4.25
CA PRO A 403 6.06 17.00 5.45
C PRO A 403 4.61 16.51 5.50
N ASN A 404 4.02 16.09 4.36
CA ASN A 404 2.68 15.52 4.32
C ASN A 404 2.66 14.08 4.85
N THR A 405 3.68 13.28 4.56
CA THR A 405 3.76 11.89 5.03
C THR A 405 4.24 11.74 6.47
N ALA A 406 5.05 12.69 6.96
CA ALA A 406 5.73 12.60 8.25
C ALA A 406 4.77 12.37 9.44
N HIS A 407 4.97 11.29 10.18
CA HIS A 407 4.25 11.01 11.42
C HIS A 407 4.47 12.13 12.47
N THR A 408 3.43 12.53 13.22
CA THR A 408 3.43 13.72 14.12
C THR A 408 4.55 13.80 15.18
N PHE A 409 5.00 12.68 15.76
CA PHE A 409 6.18 12.60 16.66
C PHE A 409 7.55 12.79 15.97
N LEU A 410 7.61 12.87 14.65
CA LEU A 410 8.83 13.19 13.91
C LEU A 410 8.93 14.70 13.71
N ARG A 411 10.15 15.24 13.71
CA ARG A 411 10.43 16.63 13.38
C ARG A 411 11.31 16.71 12.15
N LEU A 412 10.82 17.37 11.09
CA LEU A 412 11.63 17.77 9.95
C LEU A 412 12.37 19.08 10.24
N THR A 413 13.62 19.15 9.78
CA THR A 413 14.58 20.24 10.00
C THR A 413 15.56 20.29 8.81
N GLU A 414 16.39 21.34 8.75
CA GLU A 414 17.45 21.50 7.73
C GLU A 414 16.89 21.36 6.31
N GLU A 415 15.91 22.21 5.95
CA GLU A 415 15.24 22.21 4.62
C GLU A 415 14.69 20.82 4.20
N ASN A 416 14.09 20.12 5.17
CA ASN A 416 13.61 18.74 5.04
C ASN A 416 14.70 17.72 4.66
N LYS A 417 15.99 18.02 4.92
CA LYS A 417 17.09 17.05 4.82
C LYS A 417 17.30 16.26 6.10
N LYS A 418 16.69 16.64 7.22
CA LYS A 418 16.87 15.94 8.52
C LYS A 418 15.57 15.66 9.25
N VAL A 419 15.40 14.42 9.68
CA VAL A 419 14.28 13.94 10.50
C VAL A 419 14.77 13.43 11.85
N THR A 420 14.10 13.84 12.92
CA THR A 420 14.38 13.41 14.31
C THR A 420 13.10 12.93 14.98
N ASN A 421 13.14 11.79 15.69
CA ASN A 421 12.01 11.39 16.54
C ASN A 421 12.08 12.12 17.90
N THR A 422 11.07 12.96 18.18
CA THR A 422 10.96 13.79 19.40
C THR A 422 9.92 13.29 20.40
N THR A 423 9.51 12.02 20.34
CA THR A 423 8.51 11.42 21.26
C THR A 423 8.80 11.79 22.73
N PRO A 424 7.83 12.27 23.52
CA PRO A 424 6.39 12.34 23.23
C PRO A 424 5.90 13.66 22.59
N TRP A 425 6.79 14.56 22.17
CA TRP A 425 6.41 15.83 21.56
C TRP A 425 5.93 15.63 20.12
N GLN A 426 4.70 16.06 19.83
CA GLN A 426 4.12 16.11 18.48
C GLN A 426 4.36 17.49 17.85
N HIS A 427 4.47 17.55 16.53
CA HIS A 427 4.58 18.78 15.75
C HIS A 427 3.27 19.12 15.04
N PRO A 428 2.94 20.43 14.86
CA PRO A 428 1.67 20.88 14.32
C PRO A 428 1.62 20.77 12.78
N TYR A 429 1.73 19.55 12.26
CA TYR A 429 1.53 19.28 10.84
C TYR A 429 0.02 19.22 10.50
N PRO A 430 -0.40 19.65 9.30
CA PRO A 430 -1.79 19.51 8.85
C PRO A 430 -2.24 18.05 8.80
N ASP A 431 -3.47 17.74 9.22
CA ASP A 431 -4.04 16.42 8.97
C ASP A 431 -4.35 16.27 7.48
N VAL A 432 -3.79 15.23 6.85
CA VAL A 432 -3.86 14.96 5.42
C VAL A 432 -3.84 13.43 5.20
N PRO A 433 -4.50 12.90 4.15
CA PRO A 433 -4.59 11.46 3.93
C PRO A 433 -3.24 10.73 3.79
N ASP A 434 -2.22 11.42 3.25
CA ASP A 434 -0.87 10.88 3.04
C ASP A 434 -0.06 10.69 4.36
N ARG A 435 -0.55 11.18 5.51
CA ARG A 435 0.19 11.17 6.79
C ARG A 435 0.14 9.83 7.51
N PHE A 436 1.31 9.28 7.86
CA PHE A 436 1.39 8.08 8.70
C PHE A 436 0.86 8.36 10.12
N GLU A 437 -0.12 7.57 10.55
CA GLU A 437 -0.83 7.76 11.82
C GLU A 437 -0.33 6.86 12.97
N HIS A 438 0.26 5.70 12.66
CA HIS A 438 0.67 4.71 13.66
C HIS A 438 2.18 4.43 13.62
N CYS A 439 2.73 4.08 12.46
CA CYS A 439 4.17 3.89 12.31
C CYS A 439 4.90 5.24 12.19
N ARG A 440 5.98 5.41 12.97
CA ARG A 440 6.77 6.66 13.08
C ARG A 440 7.66 6.89 11.87
N GLN A 441 7.03 7.08 10.71
CA GLN A 441 7.65 7.04 9.39
C GLN A 441 7.54 8.37 8.65
N VAL A 442 8.35 8.50 7.61
CA VAL A 442 8.29 9.55 6.60
C VAL A 442 8.77 8.98 5.26
N LEU A 443 8.19 9.42 4.15
CA LEU A 443 8.71 9.18 2.80
C LEU A 443 9.45 10.41 2.29
N ALA A 444 10.23 10.25 1.23
CA ALA A 444 10.72 11.37 0.45
C ALA A 444 9.63 11.96 -0.46
N THR A 445 9.83 13.22 -0.86
CA THR A 445 9.01 13.94 -1.85
C THR A 445 9.25 13.38 -3.24
N GLU A 446 10.51 13.05 -3.55
CA GLU A 446 10.98 12.58 -4.83
C GLU A 446 10.77 11.07 -4.98
N SER A 447 10.45 10.63 -6.20
CA SER A 447 10.29 9.22 -6.57
C SER A 447 11.34 8.79 -7.58
N PHE A 448 11.75 7.53 -7.50
CA PHE A 448 12.68 6.90 -8.41
C PHE A 448 11.93 5.95 -9.36
N TYR A 449 12.04 6.19 -10.66
CA TYR A 449 11.32 5.46 -11.69
C TYR A 449 12.14 5.42 -12.98
N LEU A 450 12.36 4.20 -13.49
CA LEU A 450 13.30 3.90 -14.58
C LEU A 450 14.77 4.22 -14.19
N ASN A 451 15.71 3.91 -15.10
CA ASN A 451 17.12 4.29 -14.97
C ASN A 451 17.81 3.78 -13.68
N ARG A 452 18.80 4.53 -13.18
CA ARG A 452 19.63 4.25 -12.01
C ARG A 452 19.64 5.47 -11.08
N HIS A 453 19.51 5.23 -9.78
CA HIS A 453 19.43 6.25 -8.74
C HIS A 453 20.35 5.90 -7.56
N TYR A 454 20.93 6.92 -6.92
CA TYR A 454 21.73 6.80 -5.71
C TYR A 454 21.43 7.95 -4.73
N PHE A 455 21.42 7.66 -3.43
CA PHE A 455 21.48 8.69 -2.38
C PHE A 455 22.22 8.17 -1.14
N GLU A 456 22.73 9.08 -0.30
CA GLU A 456 23.38 8.75 0.97
C GLU A 456 22.59 9.35 2.14
N ALA A 457 22.55 8.63 3.27
CA ALA A 457 21.94 9.09 4.50
C ALA A 457 22.77 8.67 5.73
N ASP A 458 23.00 9.60 6.65
CA ASP A 458 23.57 9.33 7.96
C ASP A 458 22.47 8.92 8.95
N ILE A 459 22.62 7.75 9.56
CA ILE A 459 21.64 7.14 10.48
C ILE A 459 22.16 7.13 11.93
N SER A 460 21.30 7.50 12.88
CA SER A 460 21.61 7.53 14.31
C SER A 460 20.51 6.91 15.18
N GLY A 461 20.90 6.50 16.38
CA GLY A 461 20.07 5.72 17.31
C GLY A 461 19.92 4.24 16.93
N GLU A 462 19.16 3.52 17.75
CA GLU A 462 18.88 2.09 17.61
C GLU A 462 17.47 1.87 17.03
N GLY A 463 17.29 0.87 16.16
CA GLY A 463 16.02 0.54 15.52
C GLY A 463 15.66 1.40 14.31
N THR A 464 16.57 2.28 13.85
CA THR A 464 16.39 3.11 12.65
C THR A 464 16.34 2.24 11.39
N HIS A 465 15.38 2.48 10.49
CA HIS A 465 15.28 1.81 9.19
C HIS A 465 15.41 2.82 8.04
N ILE A 466 15.96 2.34 6.92
CA ILE A 466 16.08 3.04 5.65
C ILE A 466 15.79 2.07 4.50
N GLY A 467 14.97 2.49 3.53
CA GLY A 467 14.57 1.65 2.41
C GLY A 467 13.84 2.38 1.30
N LEU A 468 13.13 1.63 0.46
CA LEU A 468 12.15 2.17 -0.49
C LEU A 468 10.83 1.37 -0.42
N THR A 469 9.74 2.03 -0.82
CA THR A 469 8.38 1.49 -0.89
C THR A 469 7.60 2.15 -2.04
N TYR A 470 6.50 1.56 -2.50
CA TYR A 470 5.57 2.22 -3.43
C TYR A 470 4.72 3.29 -2.71
N LYS A 471 4.12 4.25 -3.45
CA LYS A 471 3.26 5.26 -2.81
C LYS A 471 1.97 4.64 -2.23
N SER A 472 1.58 3.47 -2.72
CA SER A 472 0.44 2.66 -2.29
C SER A 472 0.51 2.11 -0.85
N ILE A 473 1.63 2.26 -0.13
CA ILE A 473 1.72 1.89 1.30
C ILE A 473 0.64 2.59 2.15
N GLU A 474 -0.03 1.83 3.02
CA GLU A 474 -1.13 2.35 3.85
C GLU A 474 -0.64 3.36 4.89
N ARG A 475 -1.45 4.38 5.17
CA ARG A 475 -1.09 5.48 6.10
C ARG A 475 -1.74 5.35 7.48
N LYS A 476 -2.92 4.74 7.50
CA LYS A 476 -3.82 4.56 8.65
C LYS A 476 -4.25 3.09 8.83
N GLY A 477 -3.52 2.18 8.18
CA GLY A 477 -3.69 0.73 8.28
C GLY A 477 -3.17 0.16 9.60
N ASP A 478 -3.17 -1.17 9.72
CA ASP A 478 -2.57 -1.81 10.88
C ASP A 478 -1.03 -1.64 10.92
N ALA A 479 -0.40 -2.01 12.03
CA ALA A 479 1.04 -1.82 12.23
C ALA A 479 1.93 -2.68 11.31
N SER A 480 1.37 -3.57 10.50
CA SER A 480 2.07 -4.35 9.48
C SER A 480 1.83 -3.77 8.07
N SER A 481 0.59 -3.51 7.68
CA SER A 481 0.23 -2.96 6.36
C SER A 481 0.74 -1.52 6.18
N SER A 482 0.76 -0.72 7.25
CA SER A 482 1.32 0.63 7.22
C SER A 482 2.84 0.71 7.37
N CYS A 483 3.55 -0.40 7.56
CA CYS A 483 4.99 -0.41 7.87
C CYS A 483 5.87 -0.83 6.68
N ILE A 484 7.01 -0.16 6.50
CA ILE A 484 8.00 -0.48 5.45
C ILE A 484 8.72 -1.83 5.64
N THR A 485 8.50 -2.51 6.77
CA THR A 485 8.98 -3.89 6.99
C THR A 485 7.96 -4.96 6.61
N GLY A 486 6.66 -4.63 6.62
CA GLY A 486 5.57 -5.62 6.51
C GLY A 486 5.20 -6.02 5.08
N ASN A 487 5.30 -5.09 4.13
CA ASN A 487 4.76 -5.25 2.78
C ASN A 487 5.73 -5.95 1.80
N ASP A 488 5.19 -6.64 0.81
CA ASP A 488 5.91 -7.27 -0.31
C ASP A 488 6.33 -6.26 -1.40
N PHE A 489 5.78 -5.04 -1.38
CA PHE A 489 6.25 -3.89 -2.16
C PHE A 489 7.16 -2.93 -1.36
N SER A 490 7.75 -3.40 -0.26
CA SER A 490 8.70 -2.63 0.55
C SER A 490 10.01 -3.39 0.76
N TRP A 491 11.12 -2.64 0.78
CA TRP A 491 12.48 -3.18 0.92
C TRP A 491 13.30 -2.21 1.77
N CYS A 492 13.70 -2.61 2.98
CA CYS A 492 14.52 -1.76 3.84
C CYS A 492 15.60 -2.56 4.58
N ILE A 493 16.58 -1.83 5.14
CA ILE A 493 17.48 -2.34 6.16
C ILE A 493 17.28 -1.59 7.47
N GLN A 494 17.46 -2.30 8.58
CA GLN A 494 17.38 -1.81 9.94
C GLN A 494 18.74 -1.88 10.61
N TRP A 495 19.12 -0.86 11.39
CA TRP A 495 20.20 -0.97 12.36
C TRP A 495 19.63 -1.30 13.76
N ASN A 496 19.81 -2.54 14.24
CA ASN A 496 19.20 -3.02 15.49
C ASN A 496 20.06 -2.73 16.76
N GLY A 497 21.15 -1.96 16.64
CA GLY A 497 22.08 -1.68 17.74
C GLY A 497 23.28 -2.63 17.82
N ARG A 498 23.20 -3.81 17.18
CA ARG A 498 24.26 -4.84 17.17
C ARG A 498 24.70 -5.17 15.75
N THR A 499 23.75 -5.36 14.85
CA THR A 499 23.94 -5.69 13.44
C THR A 499 22.94 -4.92 12.57
N PHE A 500 23.15 -4.97 11.26
CA PHE A 500 22.07 -4.73 10.32
C PHE A 500 21.21 -5.99 10.11
N SER A 501 19.92 -5.77 9.82
CA SER A 501 18.99 -6.77 9.30
C SER A 501 18.28 -6.21 8.05
N ALA A 502 18.10 -7.02 7.02
CA ALA A 502 17.24 -6.71 5.88
C ALA A 502 15.79 -7.10 6.18
N TRP A 503 14.83 -6.33 5.66
CA TRP A 503 13.39 -6.53 5.86
C TRP A 503 12.63 -6.39 4.54
N HIS A 504 11.75 -7.36 4.28
CA HIS A 504 10.87 -7.41 3.11
C HIS A 504 9.73 -8.41 3.39
N SER A 505 8.49 -8.10 2.99
CA SER A 505 7.32 -9.00 3.15
C SER A 505 7.15 -9.56 4.58
N ASN A 506 7.42 -8.75 5.61
CA ASN A 506 7.39 -9.10 7.02
C ASN A 506 8.43 -10.18 7.46
N VAL A 507 9.49 -10.39 6.68
CA VAL A 507 10.59 -11.31 6.99
C VAL A 507 11.86 -10.53 7.36
N GLU A 508 12.41 -10.78 8.54
CA GLU A 508 13.74 -10.30 8.95
C GLU A 508 14.85 -11.25 8.46
N THR A 509 15.90 -10.70 7.85
CA THR A 509 17.13 -11.43 7.48
C THR A 509 18.35 -10.74 8.09
N PRO A 510 18.91 -11.26 9.21
CA PRO A 510 20.11 -10.69 9.83
C PRO A 510 21.34 -10.74 8.89
N LEU A 511 22.06 -9.64 8.76
CA LEU A 511 23.13 -9.47 7.78
C LEU A 511 24.55 -9.69 8.34
N ASN A 512 24.71 -9.70 9.67
CA ASN A 512 26.00 -9.89 10.36
C ASN A 512 27.14 -8.94 9.91
N VAL A 513 26.80 -7.71 9.49
CA VAL A 513 27.76 -6.66 9.11
C VAL A 513 28.01 -5.69 10.28
N GLU A 514 29.21 -5.12 10.34
CA GLU A 514 29.62 -4.08 11.29
C GLU A 514 28.80 -2.77 11.18
N ARG A 515 28.97 -1.88 12.18
CA ARG A 515 28.25 -0.61 12.26
C ARG A 515 28.78 0.41 11.24
N PHE A 516 27.94 0.77 10.28
CA PHE A 516 28.09 1.97 9.47
C PHE A 516 27.19 3.10 9.99
N THR A 517 27.69 4.34 9.98
CA THR A 517 26.88 5.53 10.23
C THR A 517 26.22 6.05 8.96
N ARG A 518 26.91 5.96 7.82
CA ARG A 518 26.40 6.39 6.52
C ARG A 518 25.97 5.18 5.69
N VAL A 519 24.74 5.22 5.21
CA VAL A 519 24.17 4.22 4.29
C VAL A 519 23.98 4.87 2.92
N GLY A 520 24.59 4.29 1.90
CA GLY A 520 24.32 4.58 0.49
C GLY A 520 23.27 3.62 -0.04
N VAL A 521 22.24 4.12 -0.72
CA VAL A 521 21.16 3.32 -1.29
C VAL A 521 21.21 3.48 -2.80
N TYR A 522 21.43 2.37 -3.51
CA TYR A 522 21.54 2.30 -4.97
C TYR A 522 20.40 1.47 -5.56
N LEU A 523 19.73 2.03 -6.56
CA LEU A 523 18.63 1.39 -7.28
C LEU A 523 18.96 1.38 -8.78
N ASP A 524 18.97 0.20 -9.41
CA ASP A 524 18.80 0.06 -10.85
C ASP A 524 17.38 -0.47 -11.09
N TYR A 525 16.47 0.44 -11.42
CA TYR A 525 15.07 0.13 -11.68
C TYR A 525 14.93 -0.79 -12.92
N THR A 526 15.84 -0.65 -13.89
CA THR A 526 15.79 -1.35 -15.17
C THR A 526 16.27 -2.80 -15.06
N GLN A 527 17.21 -3.07 -14.17
CA GLN A 527 17.68 -4.42 -13.83
C GLN A 527 16.93 -5.06 -12.65
N GLY A 528 16.00 -4.34 -12.00
CA GLY A 528 15.26 -4.84 -10.84
C GLY A 528 16.15 -5.07 -9.61
N ARG A 529 17.16 -4.22 -9.39
CA ARG A 529 18.17 -4.38 -8.31
C ARG A 529 18.15 -3.18 -7.36
N LEU A 530 18.04 -3.46 -6.07
CA LEU A 530 18.15 -2.49 -4.99
C LEU A 530 19.22 -2.94 -3.99
N ALA A 531 20.32 -2.20 -3.91
CA ALA A 531 21.48 -2.51 -3.08
C ALA A 531 21.76 -1.42 -2.04
N PHE A 532 22.07 -1.86 -0.82
CA PHE A 532 22.42 -1.01 0.31
C PHE A 532 23.91 -1.15 0.62
N TYR A 533 24.59 -0.03 0.83
CA TYR A 533 26.03 0.03 1.07
C TYR A 533 26.33 0.77 2.37
N GLY A 534 27.25 0.23 3.17
CA GLY A 534 27.95 0.97 4.20
C GLY A 534 29.02 1.83 3.54
N VAL A 535 28.99 3.13 3.80
CA VAL A 535 29.90 4.10 3.17
C VAL A 535 30.93 4.56 4.18
N ASP A 536 32.18 4.16 3.98
CA ASP A 536 33.33 4.80 4.63
C ASP A 536 34.48 5.06 3.64
N GLU A 537 35.71 4.64 3.91
CA GLU A 537 36.79 4.66 2.93
C GLU A 537 36.47 3.77 1.71
N ASN A 538 35.63 2.75 1.91
CA ASN A 538 35.17 1.84 0.86
C ASN A 538 33.64 1.79 0.77
N MET A 539 33.12 1.27 -0.34
CA MET A 539 31.70 0.94 -0.53
C MET A 539 31.46 -0.53 -0.14
N THR A 540 30.99 -0.77 1.08
CA THR A 540 30.76 -2.12 1.60
C THR A 540 29.31 -2.55 1.36
N LEU A 541 29.06 -3.55 0.51
CA LEU A 541 27.70 -4.06 0.27
C LEU A 541 27.13 -4.68 1.56
N LEU A 542 25.98 -4.16 2.02
CA LEU A 542 25.23 -4.69 3.16
C LEU A 542 24.22 -5.75 2.71
N HIS A 543 23.45 -5.44 1.65
CA HIS A 543 22.44 -6.33 1.08
C HIS A 543 22.09 -5.91 -0.36
N GLU A 544 21.67 -6.87 -1.19
CA GLU A 544 21.05 -6.61 -2.50
C GLU A 544 19.74 -7.40 -2.62
N PHE A 545 18.63 -6.68 -2.80
CA PHE A 545 17.35 -7.24 -3.21
C PHE A 545 17.26 -7.31 -4.74
N LYS A 546 16.61 -8.36 -5.25
CA LYS A 546 16.24 -8.51 -6.66
C LYS A 546 14.73 -8.64 -6.77
N ALA A 547 14.08 -7.69 -7.42
CA ALA A 547 12.62 -7.61 -7.52
C ALA A 547 12.18 -6.93 -8.82
N LYS A 548 11.02 -7.34 -9.36
CA LYS A 548 10.41 -6.71 -10.53
C LYS A 548 9.55 -5.53 -10.07
N PHE A 549 10.12 -4.33 -10.03
CA PHE A 549 9.42 -3.13 -9.61
C PHE A 549 8.26 -2.76 -10.56
N LEU A 550 7.10 -2.45 -9.98
CA LEU A 550 5.84 -2.22 -10.70
C LEU A 550 5.41 -0.75 -10.68
N GLU A 551 5.65 -0.06 -9.56
CA GLU A 551 5.38 1.37 -9.36
C GLU A 551 6.68 2.17 -9.13
N PRO A 552 6.66 3.52 -9.27
CA PRO A 552 7.71 4.40 -8.75
C PRO A 552 8.02 4.13 -7.27
N LEU A 553 9.31 4.05 -6.96
CA LEU A 553 9.82 3.80 -5.61
C LEU A 553 10.11 5.11 -4.88
N TYR A 554 9.63 5.22 -3.64
CA TYR A 554 9.87 6.35 -2.76
C TYR A 554 10.85 5.94 -1.65
N PRO A 555 11.97 6.66 -1.46
CA PRO A 555 12.79 6.54 -0.26
C PRO A 555 11.97 6.65 1.02
N ALA A 556 12.16 5.71 1.93
CA ALA A 556 11.27 5.48 3.06
C ALA A 556 12.04 5.19 4.36
N PHE A 557 11.57 5.78 5.46
CA PHE A 557 12.35 5.90 6.68
C PHE A 557 11.48 5.65 7.91
N TRP A 558 11.94 4.81 8.84
CA TRP A 558 11.24 4.51 10.10
C TRP A 558 12.15 4.78 11.31
N LEU A 559 11.68 5.65 12.21
CA LEU A 559 12.40 6.09 13.41
C LEU A 559 11.59 5.72 14.66
N PRO A 560 11.62 4.46 15.14
CA PRO A 560 10.72 3.99 16.19
C PRO A 560 11.03 4.55 17.59
N LYS A 561 12.29 4.78 17.95
CA LYS A 561 12.74 5.22 19.28
C LYS A 561 12.97 6.75 19.33
N LYS A 562 12.81 7.32 20.52
CA LYS A 562 13.22 8.71 20.82
C LYS A 562 14.71 8.89 20.46
N GLU A 563 15.07 10.06 19.93
CA GLU A 563 16.45 10.40 19.55
C GLU A 563 17.06 9.56 18.42
N ASN A 564 16.26 8.72 17.72
CA ASN A 564 16.62 8.34 16.35
C ASN A 564 16.68 9.62 15.49
N VAL A 565 17.70 9.71 14.64
CA VAL A 565 17.89 10.80 13.67
C VAL A 565 18.32 10.19 12.33
N ILE A 566 17.83 10.75 11.23
CA ILE A 566 18.37 10.52 9.89
C ILE A 566 18.61 11.87 9.21
N SER A 567 19.80 12.04 8.64
CA SER A 567 20.17 13.19 7.78
C SER A 567 20.47 12.69 6.37
N LEU A 568 19.81 13.26 5.37
CA LEU A 568 20.06 13.05 3.94
C LEU A 568 21.30 13.87 3.54
N VAL A 569 22.28 13.19 2.96
CA VAL A 569 23.63 13.75 2.74
C VAL A 569 23.67 14.54 1.42
N THR A 570 24.15 15.77 1.49
CA THR A 570 24.33 16.66 0.34
C THR A 570 25.54 16.22 -0.51
N CYS A 571 25.43 16.33 -1.84
CA CYS A 571 26.44 15.80 -2.76
C CYS A 571 27.82 16.47 -2.53
N GLY A 572 28.83 15.65 -2.25
CA GLY A 572 30.19 16.11 -1.98
C GLY A 572 30.56 16.22 -0.50
N GLU A 573 29.63 16.04 0.45
CA GLU A 573 29.97 16.12 1.87
C GLU A 573 30.93 15.01 2.33
N PRO A 574 31.90 15.35 3.20
CA PRO A 574 32.81 14.38 3.81
C PRO A 574 32.05 13.41 4.73
N LEU A 575 32.74 12.34 5.11
CA LEU A 575 32.22 11.35 6.06
C LEU A 575 32.16 11.94 7.48
N PRO A 576 31.21 11.53 8.33
CA PRO A 576 31.25 11.85 9.75
C PRO A 576 32.53 11.28 10.37
N LEU A 577 33.27 12.09 11.12
CA LEU A 577 34.47 11.62 11.82
C LEU A 577 34.08 10.50 12.80
N LYS A 578 34.68 9.31 12.64
CA LYS A 578 34.53 8.19 13.59
C LYS A 578 34.95 8.70 14.98
N SER A 579 34.00 8.82 15.91
CA SER A 579 34.27 9.33 17.25
C SER A 579 35.22 8.37 17.99
N PRO A 580 36.24 8.88 18.70
CA PRO A 580 37.23 8.02 19.33
C PRO A 580 36.58 7.21 20.47
N SER A 581 36.78 5.89 20.44
CA SER A 581 36.38 5.00 21.53
C SER A 581 36.98 5.49 22.86
N PRO A 582 36.22 5.46 23.97
CA PRO A 582 36.77 5.80 25.28
C PRO A 582 37.92 4.83 25.62
N PRO A 583 39.02 5.32 26.21
CA PRO A 583 40.19 4.49 26.48
C PRO A 583 39.83 3.36 27.45
N SER A 584 40.13 2.12 27.06
CA SER A 584 39.98 0.95 27.92
C SER A 584 40.91 1.04 29.12
N SER A 585 40.35 1.05 30.34
CA SER A 585 41.12 1.00 31.58
C SER A 585 42.12 -0.19 31.57
N PRO A 586 43.36 0.00 32.04
CA PRO A 586 44.39 -1.03 31.97
C PRO A 586 44.01 -2.26 32.82
N ALA A 587 44.16 -3.45 32.23
CA ALA A 587 43.86 -4.71 32.91
C ALA A 587 44.85 -4.99 34.05
N THR A 588 44.32 -5.38 35.21
CA THR A 588 45.11 -5.76 36.38
C THR A 588 45.70 -7.16 36.22
N GLY A 589 47.02 -7.28 36.39
CA GLY A 589 47.65 -8.51 36.89
C GLY A 589 48.71 -9.16 36.00
N ALA A 590 49.97 -9.08 36.44
CA ALA A 590 50.97 -10.11 36.23
C ALA A 590 51.94 -10.11 37.42
N VAL A 591 51.96 -11.19 38.20
CA VAL A 591 52.92 -11.38 39.29
C VAL A 591 54.25 -11.84 38.72
N LEU A 592 55.36 -11.25 39.17
CA LEU A 592 56.70 -11.74 38.87
C LEU A 592 57.57 -11.70 40.13
N ALA A 593 57.77 -12.88 40.74
CA ALA A 593 58.59 -13.06 41.94
C ALA A 593 59.95 -13.68 41.57
N LYS A 594 61.04 -13.01 41.94
CA LYS A 594 62.45 -13.48 42.06
C LYS A 594 63.35 -12.27 42.37
N THR A 595 64.40 -12.28 43.19
CA THR A 595 64.81 -13.09 44.37
C THR A 595 65.87 -12.26 45.14
N LYS A 596 65.93 -12.37 46.48
CA LYS A 596 67.02 -11.96 47.43
C LYS A 596 68.23 -11.15 46.91
N ALA A 597 68.59 -10.10 47.66
CA ALA A 597 69.87 -10.03 48.41
C ALA A 597 69.86 -8.84 49.39
N ALA A 598 70.74 -8.90 50.40
CA ALA A 598 70.90 -7.96 51.53
C ALA A 598 69.67 -7.86 52.46
#